data_AF-R6ZU11-F1
#
_entry.id   AF-R6ZU11-F1
#
_cell.length_a   1.000
_cell.length_b   1.000
_cell.length_c   1.000
_cell.angle_alpha   90.00
_cell.angle_beta   90.00
_cell.angle_gamma   90.00
#
_symmetry.space_group_name_H-M   'P 1'
#
loop_
_entity.id
_entity.type
_entity.pdbx_description
1 polymer ?
#
loop_
_entity_poly.entity_id
_entity_poly.type
_entity_poly.pdbx_seq_one_letter_code
_entity_poly.pdbx_strand_id
1 'polypeptide(L)'
;MDAMKKLFLFLWMMVILLPLGAQEQYISKGRYTPEDRFEDLGGGGGILLLSKHRDLVVTLTNVEPGKFKVTPNGERPDGYYEYIVSIHPGSTRTPKLEISRRGSVYKTEIVQTTKPDFLMAYKVEEVANPIRMDEQTMANDTSMDPLAAILEFTTSIQNLQVDFLPELGVTVEREKSAADPNIVIIRAKISIAVLDEARKRMEELREQCRVQDVKTSVGEQPQEEWDKLDSLENELREMETHYAMLTTVNLYTDGSNRLSIDISGLEGRMMKCYAVLPVVIEKNVYVTECSAFMSEAARLFGMRQYKAARAAYEDAWNAKDVVPTLRPAIRESIAQCDSCLLYEHVASGAIKEIARLKKSGNATQEEVARFASAAVEFMEMANAYNPCDFYADRIERMKKLLVGLPLKVKFTMVEWKTLSEGEYIPGVEVWAYKGDASVSSQTFSSDKRFKNIVEKEGANYVQVGTSGEGGIVEIELNRADLPKGLLFRPKEDSGIKMKYLTVNELMHQAKGTYMEKQFRLKMYKK
;
A
#
# COMPACT_ATOMS: atom_id res chain seq x y z
N MET A 1 -43.93 35.15 -22.08
CA MET A 1 -42.95 34.73 -21.05
C MET A 1 -41.62 35.37 -21.40
N ASP A 2 -41.12 36.29 -20.56
CA ASP A 2 -39.91 37.08 -20.79
C ASP A 2 -38.70 36.22 -21.17
N ALA A 3 -37.82 36.74 -22.02
CA ALA A 3 -36.58 36.07 -22.42
C ALA A 3 -35.73 35.69 -21.19
N MET A 4 -35.75 36.52 -20.14
CA MET A 4 -35.10 36.24 -18.86
C MET A 4 -35.74 35.06 -18.11
N LYS A 5 -37.08 34.94 -18.14
CA LYS A 5 -37.79 33.81 -17.52
C LYS A 5 -37.54 32.50 -18.26
N LYS A 6 -37.39 32.54 -19.59
CA LYS A 6 -36.99 31.37 -20.39
C LYS A 6 -35.56 30.93 -20.11
N LEU A 7 -34.62 31.87 -19.99
CA LEU A 7 -33.23 31.58 -19.61
C LEU A 7 -33.14 30.97 -18.21
N PHE A 8 -33.89 31.53 -17.25
CA PHE A 8 -33.98 30.97 -15.90
C PHE A 8 -34.60 29.57 -15.90
N LEU A 9 -35.67 29.34 -16.66
CA LEU A 9 -36.27 28.00 -16.79
C LEU A 9 -35.33 26.99 -17.44
N PHE A 10 -34.52 27.42 -18.42
CA PHE A 10 -33.56 26.57 -19.12
C PHE A 10 -32.36 26.22 -18.22
N LEU A 11 -31.86 27.18 -17.43
CA LEU A 11 -30.87 26.94 -16.38
C LEU A 11 -31.42 26.03 -15.28
N TRP A 12 -32.68 26.23 -14.86
CA TRP A 12 -33.34 25.35 -13.88
C TRP A 12 -33.55 23.93 -14.43
N MET A 13 -33.92 23.79 -15.70
CA MET A 13 -34.00 22.48 -16.36
C MET A 13 -32.63 21.82 -16.51
N MET A 14 -31.55 22.56 -16.78
CA MET A 14 -30.20 22.00 -16.79
C MET A 14 -29.72 21.55 -15.41
N VAL A 15 -30.17 22.20 -14.32
CA VAL A 15 -29.90 21.77 -12.94
C VAL A 15 -30.71 20.53 -12.57
N ILE A 16 -31.93 20.36 -13.11
CA ILE A 16 -32.78 19.16 -12.91
C ILE A 16 -32.35 17.99 -13.82
N LEU A 17 -31.73 18.27 -14.96
CA LEU A 17 -31.17 17.30 -15.91
C LEU A 17 -29.72 16.90 -15.59
N LEU A 18 -29.25 17.11 -14.35
CA LEU A 18 -28.08 16.41 -13.81
C LEU A 18 -28.54 15.13 -13.10
N PRO A 19 -28.70 13.98 -13.78
CA PRO A 19 -28.64 12.71 -13.09
C PRO A 19 -27.16 12.39 -12.87
N LEU A 20 -26.56 12.96 -11.83
CA LEU A 20 -25.30 12.45 -11.31
C LEU A 20 -25.40 12.35 -9.80
N GLY A 21 -26.41 11.60 -9.33
CA GLY A 21 -26.06 10.63 -8.30
C GLY A 21 -24.93 9.80 -8.92
N ALA A 22 -23.71 9.93 -8.40
CA ALA A 22 -22.57 9.15 -8.85
C ALA A 22 -23.04 7.69 -8.89
N GLN A 23 -23.27 7.16 -10.08
CA GLN A 23 -23.79 5.83 -10.23
C GLN A 23 -22.69 4.90 -9.72
N GLU A 24 -22.95 4.21 -8.61
CA GLU A 24 -21.94 3.35 -8.00
C GLU A 24 -21.46 2.33 -9.04
N GLN A 25 -20.17 2.39 -9.34
CA GLN A 25 -19.51 1.52 -10.28
C GLN A 25 -19.03 0.26 -9.54
N TYR A 26 -18.81 -0.83 -10.27
CA TYR A 26 -18.29 -2.04 -9.65
C TYR A 26 -16.88 -1.80 -9.15
N ILE A 27 -16.62 -2.13 -7.90
CA ILE A 27 -15.28 -2.06 -7.34
C ILE A 27 -14.54 -3.32 -7.73
N SER A 28 -13.51 -3.15 -8.54
CA SER A 28 -12.64 -4.22 -8.97
C SER A 28 -11.34 -4.24 -8.19
N LYS A 29 -10.60 -5.34 -8.35
CA LYS A 29 -9.27 -5.53 -7.80
C LYS A 29 -8.35 -6.15 -8.85
N GLY A 30 -7.08 -5.81 -8.81
CA GLY A 30 -6.03 -6.43 -9.61
C GLY A 30 -4.73 -6.51 -8.84
N ARG A 31 -3.98 -7.60 -9.00
CA ARG A 31 -2.65 -7.73 -8.39
C ARG A 31 -1.70 -6.71 -9.05
N TYR A 32 -0.91 -6.00 -8.24
CA TYR A 32 0.05 -5.02 -8.74
C TYR A 32 1.44 -5.30 -8.17
N THR A 33 2.10 -6.31 -8.71
CA THR A 33 3.41 -6.80 -8.26
C THR A 33 4.52 -5.75 -8.20
N PRO A 34 4.58 -4.70 -9.05
CA PRO A 34 5.66 -3.71 -8.97
C PRO A 34 5.74 -2.92 -7.66
N GLU A 35 4.67 -2.87 -6.86
CA GLU A 35 4.63 -2.16 -5.57
C GLU A 35 4.76 -3.11 -4.37
N ASP A 36 5.08 -4.38 -4.62
CA ASP A 36 5.42 -5.30 -3.56
C ASP A 36 6.70 -4.88 -2.86
N ARG A 37 6.67 -4.88 -1.52
CA ARG A 37 7.83 -4.47 -0.74
C ARG A 37 7.87 -5.14 0.63
N PHE A 38 9.08 -5.28 1.15
CA PHE A 38 9.28 -5.63 2.56
C PHE A 38 8.89 -4.44 3.45
N GLU A 39 8.25 -4.72 4.57
CA GLU A 39 7.82 -3.73 5.57
C GLU A 39 7.90 -4.39 6.96
N ASP A 40 8.32 -3.67 8.00
CA ASP A 40 8.34 -4.22 9.36
C ASP A 40 6.90 -4.31 9.91
N LEU A 41 6.30 -5.49 9.79
CA LEU A 41 4.97 -5.81 10.28
C LEU A 41 5.04 -6.61 11.58
N GLY A 42 6.21 -6.65 12.24
CA GLY A 42 6.45 -7.44 13.44
C GLY A 42 6.29 -8.95 13.23
N GLY A 43 6.65 -9.46 12.06
CA GLY A 43 6.48 -10.85 11.64
C GLY A 43 5.07 -11.19 11.13
N GLY A 44 4.19 -10.19 11.04
CA GLY A 44 2.84 -10.30 10.49
C GLY A 44 2.79 -10.29 8.96
N GLY A 45 1.63 -10.61 8.39
CA GLY A 45 1.38 -10.50 6.95
C GLY A 45 0.81 -9.14 6.57
N GLY A 46 0.99 -8.70 5.33
CA GLY A 46 0.44 -7.41 4.89
C GLY A 46 -0.05 -7.35 3.45
N ILE A 47 -1.04 -6.49 3.24
CA ILE A 47 -1.60 -6.17 1.93
C ILE A 47 -1.60 -4.65 1.76
N LEU A 48 -1.11 -4.20 0.60
CA LEU A 48 -1.11 -2.80 0.18
C LEU A 48 -2.23 -2.60 -0.83
N LEU A 49 -3.17 -1.69 -0.54
CA LEU A 49 -4.23 -1.33 -1.49
C LEU A 49 -3.96 0.07 -2.04
N LEU A 50 -3.98 0.18 -3.37
CA LEU A 50 -3.83 1.44 -4.10
C LEU A 50 -5.16 1.75 -4.81
N SER A 51 -5.75 2.91 -4.55
CA SER A 51 -6.99 3.32 -5.20
C SER A 51 -6.99 4.77 -5.60
N LYS A 52 -7.68 5.12 -6.68
CA LYS A 52 -7.95 6.52 -7.01
C LYS A 52 -8.95 7.17 -6.05
N HIS A 53 -9.55 6.39 -5.16
CA HIS A 53 -10.56 6.85 -4.21
C HIS A 53 -10.02 6.86 -2.76
N ARG A 54 -10.30 7.96 -2.07
CA ARG A 54 -9.91 8.20 -0.66
C ARG A 54 -10.85 7.60 0.38
N ASP A 55 -11.90 6.92 -0.07
CA ASP A 55 -13.03 6.50 0.76
C ASP A 55 -13.22 4.97 0.76
N LEU A 56 -12.13 4.20 0.63
CA LEU A 56 -12.23 2.75 0.77
C LEU A 56 -12.62 2.35 2.20
N VAL A 57 -13.49 1.36 2.30
CA VAL A 57 -13.85 0.65 3.53
C VAL A 57 -13.38 -0.79 3.38
N VAL A 58 -12.47 -1.21 4.25
CA VAL A 58 -11.81 -2.51 4.20
C VAL A 58 -12.10 -3.27 5.48
N THR A 59 -12.57 -4.50 5.35
CA THR A 59 -12.85 -5.40 6.48
C THR A 59 -12.23 -6.77 6.23
N LEU A 60 -11.89 -7.50 7.30
CA LEU A 60 -11.41 -8.87 7.19
C LEU A 60 -12.43 -9.80 7.82
N THR A 61 -13.03 -10.70 7.03
CA THR A 61 -14.17 -11.53 7.51
C THR A 61 -13.73 -12.78 8.26
N ASN A 62 -12.49 -13.22 8.07
CA ASN A 62 -11.91 -14.40 8.72
C ASN A 62 -10.80 -14.05 9.72
N VAL A 63 -10.70 -12.79 10.14
CA VAL A 63 -9.75 -12.33 11.15
C VAL A 63 -10.52 -11.62 12.25
N GLU A 64 -10.23 -11.96 13.50
CA GLU A 64 -10.90 -11.34 14.64
C GLU A 64 -10.62 -9.83 14.70
N PRO A 65 -11.61 -9.00 15.08
CA PRO A 65 -11.38 -7.57 15.32
C PRO A 65 -10.22 -7.35 16.30
N GLY A 66 -9.32 -6.42 15.98
CA GLY A 66 -8.10 -6.16 16.76
C GLY A 66 -6.91 -7.04 16.42
N LYS A 67 -7.09 -8.11 15.63
CA LYS A 67 -5.99 -8.91 15.05
C LYS A 67 -5.59 -8.48 13.64
N PHE A 68 -6.14 -7.37 13.17
CA PHE A 68 -5.69 -6.66 11.98
C PHE A 68 -5.84 -5.15 12.20
N LYS A 69 -5.12 -4.38 11.40
CA LYS A 69 -5.25 -2.91 11.34
C LYS A 69 -5.26 -2.47 9.89
N VAL A 70 -6.20 -1.59 9.56
CA VAL A 70 -6.23 -0.87 8.27
C VAL A 70 -5.74 0.54 8.54
N THR A 71 -4.66 0.94 7.85
CA THR A 71 -4.05 2.26 8.02
C THR A 71 -4.08 2.98 6.67
N PRO A 72 -4.97 3.98 6.48
CA PRO A 72 -4.87 4.86 5.32
C PRO A 72 -3.62 5.73 5.44
N ASN A 73 -2.84 5.83 4.37
CA ASN A 73 -1.56 6.54 4.30
C ASN A 73 -1.61 7.77 3.38
N GLY A 74 -2.82 8.25 3.06
CA GLY A 74 -3.03 9.46 2.27
C GLY A 74 -2.80 9.27 0.76
N GLU A 75 -2.74 10.40 0.03
CA GLU A 75 -2.54 10.45 -1.42
C GLU A 75 -1.04 10.49 -1.77
N ARG A 76 -0.65 9.65 -2.73
CA ARG A 76 0.69 9.60 -3.33
C ARG A 76 0.84 10.64 -4.47
N PRO A 77 2.08 10.99 -4.86
CA PRO A 77 2.32 11.90 -5.99
C PRO A 77 1.74 11.42 -7.34
N ASP A 78 1.53 10.12 -7.51
CA ASP A 78 0.90 9.51 -8.69
C ASP A 78 -0.65 9.56 -8.64
N GLY A 79 -1.21 10.21 -7.62
CA GLY A 79 -2.65 10.38 -7.40
C GLY A 79 -3.37 9.12 -6.94
N TYR A 80 -2.66 8.12 -6.40
CA TYR A 80 -3.29 6.98 -5.72
C TYR A 80 -3.29 7.19 -4.20
N TYR A 81 -4.40 6.87 -3.56
CA TYR A 81 -4.51 6.72 -2.11
C TYR A 81 -4.02 5.35 -1.68
N GLU A 82 -3.20 5.32 -0.63
CA GLU A 82 -2.59 4.11 -0.11
C GLU A 82 -3.31 3.64 1.17
N TYR A 83 -3.60 2.34 1.26
CA TYR A 83 -4.13 1.70 2.47
C TYR A 83 -3.31 0.47 2.82
N ILE A 84 -2.71 0.47 4.01
CA ILE A 84 -1.92 -0.65 4.52
C ILE A 84 -2.81 -1.50 5.43
N VAL A 85 -3.00 -2.75 5.05
CA VAL A 85 -3.67 -3.75 5.87
C VAL A 85 -2.59 -4.62 6.50
N SER A 86 -2.40 -4.48 7.82
CA SER A 86 -1.48 -5.33 8.58
C SER A 86 -2.26 -6.38 9.38
N ILE A 87 -1.79 -7.63 9.33
CA ILE A 87 -2.38 -8.77 10.02
C ILE A 87 -1.42 -9.26 11.10
N HIS A 88 -1.91 -9.39 12.33
CA HIS A 88 -1.08 -9.83 13.45
C HIS A 88 -0.54 -11.24 13.22
N PRO A 89 0.74 -11.51 13.60
CA PRO A 89 1.32 -12.84 13.50
C PRO A 89 0.49 -13.86 14.29
N GLY A 90 0.31 -15.05 13.71
CA GLY A 90 -0.49 -16.13 14.29
C GLY A 90 -2.00 -16.04 14.06
N SER A 91 -2.51 -15.02 13.35
CA SER A 91 -3.95 -14.92 13.04
C SER A 91 -4.37 -15.85 11.89
N THR A 92 -3.98 -15.51 10.66
CA THR A 92 -4.18 -16.36 9.47
C THR A 92 -3.11 -16.00 8.45
N ARG A 93 -2.69 -16.99 7.65
CA ARG A 93 -1.81 -16.75 6.49
C ARG A 93 -2.60 -16.41 5.24
N THR A 94 -3.92 -16.63 5.23
CA THR A 94 -4.81 -16.42 4.08
C THR A 94 -5.98 -15.51 4.47
N PRO A 95 -5.71 -14.23 4.78
CA PRO A 95 -6.77 -13.28 5.11
C PRO A 95 -7.76 -13.12 3.95
N LYS A 96 -9.05 -13.04 4.28
CA LYS A 96 -10.15 -12.72 3.38
C LYS A 96 -10.57 -11.27 3.64
N LEU A 97 -10.15 -10.39 2.74
CA LEU A 97 -10.47 -8.97 2.78
C LEU A 97 -11.73 -8.72 1.96
N GLU A 98 -12.67 -7.95 2.48
CA GLU A 98 -13.76 -7.36 1.73
C GLU A 98 -13.52 -5.85 1.63
N ILE A 99 -13.53 -5.34 0.40
CA ILE A 99 -13.19 -3.96 0.07
C ILE A 99 -14.39 -3.34 -0.64
N SER A 100 -14.85 -2.21 -0.14
CA SER A 100 -15.93 -1.41 -0.70
C SER A 100 -15.56 0.07 -0.68
N ARG A 101 -16.39 0.93 -1.27
CA ARG A 101 -16.33 2.37 -1.06
C ARG A 101 -17.35 2.76 -0.01
N ARG A 102 -17.03 3.82 0.72
CA ARG A 102 -17.92 4.37 1.74
C ARG A 102 -19.25 4.78 1.12
N GLY A 103 -20.33 4.22 1.65
CA GLY A 103 -21.68 4.42 1.12
C GLY A 103 -22.07 3.46 0.01
N SER A 104 -21.14 2.66 -0.53
CA SER A 104 -21.44 1.71 -1.59
C SER A 104 -21.94 0.38 -1.07
N VAL A 105 -22.90 -0.18 -1.81
CA VAL A 105 -23.37 -1.56 -1.61
C VAL A 105 -22.53 -2.59 -2.37
N TYR A 106 -21.67 -2.15 -3.28
CA TYR A 106 -20.77 -3.03 -4.03
C TYR A 106 -19.46 -3.24 -3.27
N LYS A 107 -18.94 -4.47 -3.37
CA LYS A 107 -17.67 -4.86 -2.75
C LYS A 107 -16.93 -5.88 -3.59
N THR A 108 -15.63 -5.99 -3.36
CA THR A 108 -14.76 -7.03 -3.91
C THR A 108 -13.97 -7.72 -2.80
N GLU A 109 -13.55 -8.96 -3.05
CA GLU A 109 -12.91 -9.78 -2.02
C GLU A 109 -11.48 -10.19 -2.38
N ILE A 110 -10.46 -9.94 -1.55
CA ILE A 110 -9.12 -10.50 -1.75
C ILE A 110 -8.93 -11.68 -0.80
N VAL A 111 -8.55 -12.84 -1.34
CA VAL A 111 -8.05 -13.98 -0.56
C VAL A 111 -6.64 -14.26 -1.04
N GLN A 112 -5.66 -13.95 -0.20
CA GLN A 112 -4.25 -14.03 -0.59
C GLN A 112 -3.42 -14.66 0.52
N THR A 113 -2.55 -15.60 0.18
CA THR A 113 -1.53 -16.08 1.11
C THR A 113 -0.47 -14.99 1.33
N THR A 114 -0.39 -14.45 2.54
CA THR A 114 0.56 -13.40 2.92
C THR A 114 1.89 -13.97 3.40
N LYS A 115 2.97 -13.23 3.17
CA LYS A 115 4.32 -13.53 3.70
C LYS A 115 4.62 -12.63 4.91
N PRO A 116 5.39 -13.11 5.90
CA PRO A 116 5.85 -12.28 7.01
C PRO A 116 6.61 -11.05 6.51
N ASP A 117 6.35 -9.89 7.11
CA ASP A 117 7.04 -8.62 6.86
C ASP A 117 7.09 -8.20 5.38
N PHE A 118 6.00 -8.51 4.66
CA PHE A 118 5.87 -8.24 3.24
C PHE A 118 4.48 -7.71 2.90
N LEU A 119 4.45 -6.61 2.15
CA LEU A 119 3.24 -6.00 1.61
C LEU A 119 3.00 -6.51 0.20
N MET A 120 1.88 -7.22 0.02
CA MET A 120 1.41 -7.63 -1.31
C MET A 120 0.46 -6.58 -1.88
N ALA A 121 0.84 -5.95 -3.00
CA ALA A 121 0.12 -4.82 -3.55
C ALA A 121 -1.03 -5.17 -4.51
N TYR A 122 -2.14 -4.45 -4.37
CA TYR A 122 -3.33 -4.56 -5.21
C TYR A 122 -3.83 -3.18 -5.61
N LYS A 123 -4.25 -3.04 -6.87
CA LYS A 123 -5.03 -1.90 -7.31
C LYS A 123 -6.51 -2.18 -7.09
N VAL A 124 -7.23 -1.19 -6.55
CA VAL A 124 -8.67 -1.22 -6.34
C VAL A 124 -9.29 -0.08 -7.14
N GLU A 125 -10.04 -0.43 -8.17
CA GLU A 125 -10.51 0.49 -9.20
C GLU A 125 -12.02 0.34 -9.42
N GLU A 126 -12.74 1.45 -9.49
CA GLU A 126 -14.11 1.47 -9.98
C GLU A 126 -14.12 1.29 -11.50
N VAL A 127 -14.96 0.36 -11.97
CA VAL A 127 -15.07 0.04 -13.38
C VAL A 127 -16.54 0.05 -13.81
N ALA A 128 -16.78 0.63 -14.97
CA ALA A 128 -18.12 0.74 -15.54
C ALA A 128 -18.61 -0.59 -16.12
N ASN A 129 -17.69 -1.36 -16.72
CA ASN A 129 -17.99 -2.59 -17.45
C ASN A 129 -17.25 -3.77 -16.82
N PRO A 130 -17.60 -4.21 -15.60
CA PRO A 130 -16.87 -5.29 -14.95
C PRO A 130 -16.93 -6.59 -15.74
N ILE A 131 -15.82 -7.33 -15.71
CA ILE A 131 -15.66 -8.64 -16.31
C ILE A 131 -15.19 -9.64 -15.25
N ARG A 132 -15.64 -10.89 -15.38
CA ARG A 132 -15.19 -12.03 -14.59
C ARG A 132 -14.62 -13.11 -15.49
N MET A 133 -13.85 -14.00 -14.89
CA MET A 133 -13.26 -15.14 -15.56
C MET A 133 -13.46 -16.39 -14.73
N ASP A 134 -13.91 -17.45 -15.39
CA ASP A 134 -14.11 -18.77 -14.82
C ASP A 134 -13.22 -19.77 -15.59
N GLU A 135 -12.38 -20.55 -14.90
CA GLU A 135 -11.62 -21.65 -15.53
C GLU A 135 -12.58 -22.79 -15.88
N GLN A 136 -12.53 -23.26 -17.12
CA GLN A 136 -13.39 -24.31 -17.69
C GLN A 136 -12.60 -25.46 -18.30
N THR A 137 -11.30 -25.55 -18.01
CA THR A 137 -10.43 -26.64 -18.50
C THR A 137 -11.00 -28.02 -18.14
N MET A 138 -11.21 -28.85 -19.15
CA MET A 138 -11.61 -30.24 -19.03
C MET A 138 -10.41 -31.19 -19.19
N ALA A 139 -10.54 -32.44 -18.73
CA ALA A 139 -9.45 -33.42 -18.77
C ALA A 139 -8.97 -33.79 -20.19
N ASN A 140 -9.83 -33.58 -21.20
CA ASN A 140 -9.55 -33.82 -22.61
C ASN A 140 -9.02 -32.58 -23.35
N ASP A 141 -8.93 -31.43 -22.69
CA ASP A 141 -8.35 -30.22 -23.29
C ASP A 141 -6.83 -30.36 -23.31
N THR A 142 -6.27 -30.59 -24.50
CA THR A 142 -4.83 -30.76 -24.68
C THR A 142 -4.38 -30.16 -26.01
N SER A 143 -3.21 -29.54 -25.99
CA SER A 143 -2.49 -29.15 -27.20
C SER A 143 -1.78 -30.38 -27.79
N MET A 144 -1.87 -30.55 -29.09
CA MET A 144 -1.14 -31.62 -29.80
C MET A 144 0.36 -31.28 -29.97
N ASP A 145 0.75 -30.04 -29.68
CA ASP A 145 2.12 -29.56 -29.79
C ASP A 145 2.89 -29.77 -28.47
N PRO A 146 3.95 -30.60 -28.44
CA PRO A 146 4.75 -30.82 -27.24
C PRO A 146 5.58 -29.60 -26.83
N LEU A 147 5.75 -28.60 -27.67
CA LEU A 147 6.56 -27.41 -27.40
C LEU A 147 5.74 -26.18 -27.04
N ALA A 148 4.41 -26.29 -27.06
CA ALA A 148 3.51 -25.19 -26.82
C ALA A 148 2.36 -25.56 -25.89
N ALA A 149 1.95 -24.57 -25.09
CA ALA A 149 0.68 -24.57 -24.39
C ALA A 149 -0.30 -23.64 -25.09
N ILE A 150 -1.60 -23.88 -24.87
CA ILE A 150 -2.67 -23.05 -25.40
C ILE A 150 -3.48 -22.47 -24.24
N LEU A 151 -3.69 -21.16 -24.24
CA LEU A 151 -4.78 -20.56 -23.47
C LEU A 151 -5.94 -20.28 -24.43
N GLU A 152 -7.11 -20.82 -24.12
CA GLU A 152 -8.34 -20.55 -24.86
C GLU A 152 -9.29 -19.70 -24.01
N PHE A 153 -9.77 -18.60 -24.59
CA PHE A 153 -10.74 -17.71 -23.97
C PHE A 153 -12.02 -17.71 -24.78
N THR A 154 -13.12 -18.10 -24.16
CA THR A 154 -14.46 -18.01 -24.76
C THR A 154 -15.19 -16.81 -24.16
N THR A 155 -15.66 -15.89 -24.99
CA THR A 155 -16.30 -14.66 -24.52
C THR A 155 -17.35 -14.12 -25.48
N SER A 156 -18.34 -13.39 -24.97
CA SER A 156 -19.24 -12.54 -25.79
C SER A 156 -18.69 -11.12 -26.00
N ILE A 157 -17.58 -10.76 -25.35
CA ILE A 157 -16.96 -9.43 -25.39
C ILE A 157 -16.10 -9.32 -26.66
N GLN A 158 -16.62 -8.60 -27.66
CA GLN A 158 -16.00 -8.54 -29.00
C GLN A 158 -14.59 -7.92 -29.01
N ASN A 159 -14.32 -6.97 -28.12
CA ASN A 159 -13.06 -6.24 -28.02
C ASN A 159 -12.23 -6.66 -26.80
N LEU A 160 -12.37 -7.90 -26.32
CA LEU A 160 -11.52 -8.41 -25.25
C LEU A 160 -10.05 -8.41 -25.70
N GLN A 161 -9.22 -7.68 -24.95
CA GLN A 161 -7.78 -7.66 -25.08
C GLN A 161 -7.17 -8.73 -24.19
N VAL A 162 -6.16 -9.41 -24.72
CA VAL A 162 -5.36 -10.40 -24.02
C VAL A 162 -3.91 -9.98 -24.21
N ASP A 163 -3.33 -9.43 -23.15
CA ASP A 163 -2.00 -8.86 -23.16
C ASP A 163 -0.99 -9.87 -22.60
N PHE A 164 0.08 -10.02 -23.35
CA PHE A 164 1.25 -10.84 -23.04
C PHE A 164 2.48 -9.94 -23.10
N LEU A 165 3.53 -10.30 -22.35
CA LEU A 165 4.84 -9.72 -22.63
C LEU A 165 5.30 -10.13 -24.03
N PRO A 166 5.81 -9.18 -24.86
CA PRO A 166 6.25 -9.48 -26.23
C PRO A 166 7.25 -10.63 -26.33
N GLU A 167 8.09 -10.79 -25.31
CA GLU A 167 9.14 -11.81 -25.21
C GLU A 167 8.61 -13.24 -25.22
N LEU A 168 7.35 -13.48 -24.80
CA LEU A 168 6.73 -14.82 -24.86
C LEU A 168 6.50 -15.31 -26.29
N GLY A 169 6.58 -14.43 -27.30
CA GLY A 169 6.39 -14.81 -28.70
C GLY A 169 5.01 -15.41 -29.00
N VAL A 170 3.98 -14.96 -28.27
CA VAL A 170 2.63 -15.55 -28.33
C VAL A 170 1.97 -15.28 -29.69
N THR A 171 1.41 -16.33 -30.28
CA THR A 171 0.54 -16.20 -31.45
C THR A 171 -0.92 -16.22 -30.99
N VAL A 172 -1.66 -15.16 -31.31
CA VAL A 172 -3.08 -15.01 -30.91
C VAL A 172 -3.98 -15.14 -32.14
N GLU A 173 -4.85 -16.15 -32.11
CA GLU A 173 -5.89 -16.38 -33.10
C GLU A 173 -7.26 -16.02 -32.52
N ARG A 174 -8.12 -15.43 -33.34
CA ARG A 174 -9.51 -15.08 -32.96
C ARG A 174 -10.46 -15.65 -34.00
N GLU A 175 -11.42 -16.44 -33.53
CA GLU A 175 -12.47 -16.99 -34.37
C GLU A 175 -13.85 -16.77 -33.74
N LYS A 176 -14.89 -16.73 -34.55
CA LYS A 176 -16.27 -16.77 -34.06
C LYS A 176 -16.66 -18.22 -33.85
N SER A 177 -17.35 -18.49 -32.75
CA SER A 177 -17.89 -19.83 -32.50
C SER A 177 -18.85 -20.22 -33.62
N ALA A 178 -18.70 -21.45 -34.12
CA ALA A 178 -19.61 -22.02 -35.10
C ALA A 178 -21.03 -22.23 -34.55
N ALA A 179 -21.16 -22.39 -33.22
CA ALA A 179 -22.44 -22.59 -32.54
C ALA A 179 -23.19 -21.28 -32.26
N ASP A 180 -22.46 -20.18 -31.98
CA ASP A 180 -23.03 -18.85 -31.76
C ASP A 180 -22.07 -17.76 -32.28
N PRO A 181 -22.42 -17.05 -33.38
CA PRO A 181 -21.59 -15.99 -33.95
C PRO A 181 -21.34 -14.78 -33.03
N ASN A 182 -22.07 -14.65 -31.92
CA ASN A 182 -21.84 -13.62 -30.89
C ASN A 182 -20.73 -14.00 -29.90
N ILE A 183 -20.30 -15.27 -29.91
CA ILE A 183 -19.20 -15.76 -29.08
C ILE A 183 -17.92 -15.73 -29.90
N VAL A 184 -16.88 -15.12 -29.33
CA VAL A 184 -15.52 -15.11 -29.84
C VAL A 184 -14.69 -16.09 -29.02
N ILE A 185 -13.93 -16.91 -29.72
CA ILE A 185 -12.91 -17.80 -29.15
C ILE A 185 -11.56 -17.20 -29.49
N ILE A 186 -10.77 -16.92 -28.46
CA ILE A 186 -9.40 -16.39 -28.58
C ILE A 186 -8.45 -17.50 -28.15
N ARG A 187 -7.57 -17.95 -29.03
CA ARG A 187 -6.53 -18.93 -28.72
C ARG A 187 -5.16 -18.25 -28.72
N ALA A 188 -4.48 -18.31 -27.59
CA ALA A 188 -3.10 -17.84 -27.45
C ALA A 188 -2.17 -19.04 -27.34
N LYS A 189 -1.34 -19.25 -28.36
CA LYS A 189 -0.31 -20.29 -28.38
C LYS A 189 0.98 -19.75 -27.78
N ILE A 190 1.41 -20.34 -26.67
CA ILE A 190 2.56 -19.90 -25.88
C ILE A 190 3.69 -20.92 -26.05
N SER A 191 4.88 -20.44 -26.39
CA SER A 191 6.08 -21.27 -26.44
C SER A 191 6.57 -21.59 -25.03
N ILE A 192 6.72 -22.87 -24.72
CA ILE A 192 7.22 -23.31 -23.40
C ILE A 192 8.72 -23.05 -23.24
N ALA A 193 9.47 -22.98 -24.33
CA ALA A 193 10.92 -22.77 -24.30
C ALA A 193 11.31 -21.48 -23.55
N VAL A 194 10.57 -20.40 -23.76
CA VAL A 194 10.83 -19.09 -23.12
C VAL A 194 10.59 -19.17 -21.61
N LEU A 195 9.49 -19.83 -21.20
CA LEU A 195 9.16 -20.03 -19.79
C LEU A 195 10.19 -20.92 -19.09
N ASP A 196 10.60 -22.02 -19.72
CA ASP A 196 11.59 -22.95 -19.19
C ASP A 196 12.98 -22.31 -19.08
N GLU A 197 13.39 -21.52 -20.07
CA GLU A 197 14.66 -20.80 -20.05
C GLU A 197 14.70 -19.78 -18.91
N ALA A 198 13.65 -18.97 -18.76
CA ALA A 198 13.55 -17.99 -17.69
C ALA A 198 13.51 -18.66 -16.31
N ARG A 199 12.80 -19.80 -16.17
CA ARG A 199 12.77 -20.59 -14.93
C ARG A 199 14.15 -21.16 -14.59
N LYS A 200 14.83 -21.78 -15.55
CA LYS A 200 16.18 -22.33 -15.36
C LYS A 200 17.18 -21.23 -14.98
N ARG A 201 17.14 -20.10 -15.67
CA ARG A 201 18.03 -18.97 -15.38
C ARG A 201 17.82 -18.45 -13.95
N MET A 202 16.57 -18.37 -13.49
CA MET A 202 16.26 -18.01 -12.12
C MET A 202 16.77 -19.04 -11.11
N GLU A 203 16.59 -20.34 -11.37
CA GLU A 203 17.09 -21.41 -10.50
C GLU A 203 18.63 -21.41 -10.43
N GLU A 204 19.32 -21.20 -11.55
CA GLU A 204 20.77 -21.04 -11.60
C GLU A 204 21.25 -19.85 -10.78
N LEU A 205 20.59 -18.68 -10.90
CA LEU A 205 20.91 -17.49 -10.10
C LEU A 205 20.68 -17.74 -8.61
N ARG A 206 19.57 -18.39 -8.23
CA ARG A 206 19.30 -18.76 -6.82
C ARG A 206 20.41 -19.65 -6.26
N GLU A 207 20.86 -20.63 -7.04
CA GLU A 207 21.94 -21.52 -6.60
C GLU A 207 23.28 -20.79 -6.51
N GLN A 208 23.58 -19.87 -7.45
CA GLN A 208 24.77 -19.02 -7.38
C GLN A 208 24.75 -18.11 -6.15
N CYS A 209 23.62 -17.46 -5.84
CA CYS A 209 23.43 -16.71 -4.61
C CYS A 209 23.68 -17.59 -3.39
N ARG A 210 23.08 -18.79 -3.33
CA ARG A 210 23.23 -19.72 -2.20
C ARG A 210 24.68 -20.14 -1.99
N VAL A 211 25.39 -20.52 -3.06
CA VAL A 211 26.79 -20.91 -3.00
C VAL A 211 27.68 -19.74 -2.57
N GLN A 212 27.44 -18.55 -3.12
CA GLN A 212 28.18 -17.34 -2.77
C GLN A 212 27.91 -16.91 -1.32
N ASP A 213 26.67 -17.01 -0.84
CA ASP A 213 26.27 -16.71 0.54
C ASP A 213 26.98 -17.61 1.55
N VAL A 214 27.04 -18.93 1.27
CA VAL A 214 27.81 -19.88 2.07
C VAL A 214 29.29 -19.52 2.08
N LYS A 215 29.86 -19.10 0.94
CA LYS A 215 31.27 -18.68 0.85
C LYS A 215 31.54 -17.41 1.66
N THR A 216 30.63 -16.44 1.62
CA THR A 216 30.73 -15.20 2.40
C THR A 216 30.47 -15.40 3.89
N SER A 217 29.78 -16.48 4.27
CA SER A 217 29.46 -16.82 5.66
C SER A 217 30.61 -17.48 6.44
N VAL A 218 31.73 -17.79 5.79
CA VAL A 218 32.88 -18.46 6.42
C VAL A 218 34.07 -17.50 6.55
N GLY A 219 34.36 -17.07 7.79
CA GLY A 219 35.55 -16.27 8.12
C GLY A 219 35.52 -14.84 7.57
N GLU A 220 36.65 -14.14 7.66
CA GLU A 220 36.83 -12.82 7.04
C GLU A 220 37.08 -12.98 5.54
N GLN A 221 36.09 -12.60 4.73
CA GLN A 221 36.18 -12.63 3.27
C GLN A 221 36.48 -11.23 2.69
N PRO A 222 37.22 -11.13 1.56
CA PRO A 222 37.46 -9.86 0.86
C PRO A 222 36.15 -9.16 0.45
N GLN A 223 36.18 -7.82 0.36
CA GLN A 223 35.00 -7.03 -0.04
C GLN A 223 34.43 -7.45 -1.40
N GLU A 224 35.30 -7.86 -2.34
CA GLU A 224 34.89 -8.34 -3.67
C GLU A 224 33.92 -9.53 -3.61
N GLU A 225 34.05 -10.41 -2.62
CA GLU A 225 33.15 -11.55 -2.43
C GLU A 225 31.76 -11.12 -1.92
N TRP A 226 31.70 -10.05 -1.13
CA TRP A 226 30.44 -9.43 -0.66
C TRP A 226 29.78 -8.61 -1.75
N ASP A 227 30.55 -7.80 -2.49
CA ASP A 227 30.03 -7.02 -3.63
C ASP A 227 29.46 -7.95 -4.71
N LYS A 228 30.07 -9.12 -4.90
CA LYS A 228 29.55 -10.17 -5.79
C LYS A 228 28.24 -10.76 -5.28
N LEU A 229 28.10 -11.03 -3.98
CA LEU A 229 26.84 -11.50 -3.41
C LEU A 229 25.72 -10.46 -3.61
N ASP A 230 25.98 -9.20 -3.26
CA ASP A 230 25.01 -8.10 -3.41
C ASP A 230 24.58 -7.95 -4.89
N SER A 231 25.53 -8.06 -5.83
CA SER A 231 25.24 -8.03 -7.26
C SER A 231 24.36 -9.20 -7.70
N LEU A 232 24.67 -10.42 -7.25
CA LEU A 232 23.87 -11.62 -7.58
C LEU A 232 22.47 -11.54 -6.97
N GLU A 233 22.32 -11.04 -5.75
CA GLU A 233 21.02 -10.84 -5.10
C GLU A 233 20.17 -9.79 -5.82
N ASN A 234 20.79 -8.70 -6.30
CA ASN A 234 20.12 -7.70 -7.11
C ASN A 234 19.69 -8.28 -8.47
N GLU A 235 20.57 -9.01 -9.17
CA GLU A 235 20.25 -9.68 -10.45
C GLU A 235 19.12 -10.70 -10.25
N LEU A 236 19.16 -11.48 -9.16
CA LEU A 236 18.09 -12.41 -8.81
C LEU A 236 16.76 -11.68 -8.59
N ARG A 237 16.75 -10.56 -7.85
CA ARG A 237 15.53 -9.78 -7.62
C ARG A 237 14.96 -9.21 -8.92
N GLU A 238 15.81 -8.70 -9.79
CA GLU A 238 15.41 -8.21 -11.12
C GLU A 238 14.84 -9.35 -11.96
N MET A 239 15.50 -10.52 -11.98
CA MET A 239 15.04 -11.71 -12.69
C MET A 239 13.71 -12.25 -12.13
N GLU A 240 13.53 -12.27 -10.81
CA GLU A 240 12.27 -12.67 -10.17
C GLU A 240 11.13 -11.72 -10.52
N THR A 241 11.39 -10.41 -10.54
CA THR A 241 10.42 -9.39 -10.95
C THR A 241 10.06 -9.57 -12.42
N HIS A 242 11.07 -9.73 -13.27
CA HIS A 242 10.89 -9.94 -14.69
C HIS A 242 10.12 -11.22 -14.99
N TYR A 243 10.47 -12.35 -14.36
CA TYR A 243 9.74 -13.61 -14.51
C TYR A 243 8.29 -13.49 -14.03
N ALA A 244 8.03 -12.81 -12.91
CA ALA A 244 6.66 -12.58 -12.44
C ALA A 244 5.83 -11.77 -13.44
N MET A 245 6.44 -10.79 -14.13
CA MET A 245 5.78 -10.11 -15.23
C MET A 245 5.58 -11.06 -16.41
N LEU A 246 6.62 -11.81 -16.81
CA LEU A 246 6.62 -12.77 -17.93
C LEU A 246 5.51 -13.80 -17.78
N THR A 247 5.27 -14.30 -16.57
CA THR A 247 4.24 -15.30 -16.30
C THR A 247 2.86 -14.72 -16.00
N THR A 248 2.65 -13.42 -16.13
CA THR A 248 1.34 -12.79 -15.91
C THR A 248 0.70 -12.43 -17.25
N VAL A 249 -0.42 -13.08 -17.56
CA VAL A 249 -1.28 -12.73 -18.71
C VAL A 249 -2.42 -11.86 -18.23
N ASN A 250 -2.67 -10.72 -18.88
CA ASN A 250 -3.72 -9.79 -18.48
C ASN A 250 -4.88 -9.77 -19.48
N LEU A 251 -6.11 -9.73 -18.99
CA LEU A 251 -7.33 -9.64 -19.80
C LEU A 251 -8.14 -8.42 -19.40
N TYR A 252 -8.60 -7.65 -20.39
CA TYR A 252 -9.43 -6.47 -20.16
C TYR A 252 -10.14 -6.03 -21.44
N THR A 253 -11.11 -5.14 -21.29
CA THR A 253 -11.73 -4.37 -22.35
C THR A 253 -11.87 -2.91 -21.88
N ASP A 254 -12.29 -2.03 -22.76
CA ASP A 254 -12.42 -0.61 -22.45
C ASP A 254 -13.40 -0.37 -21.30
N GLY A 255 -12.92 0.27 -20.24
CA GLY A 255 -13.70 0.56 -19.04
C GLY A 255 -14.02 -0.64 -18.15
N SER A 256 -13.36 -1.80 -18.37
CA SER A 256 -13.42 -2.95 -17.48
C SER A 256 -12.28 -2.98 -16.48
N ASN A 257 -12.38 -3.90 -15.52
CA ASN A 257 -11.24 -4.31 -14.71
C ASN A 257 -10.24 -5.13 -15.52
N ARG A 258 -9.00 -5.17 -15.03
CA ARG A 258 -7.96 -6.09 -15.49
C ARG A 258 -8.03 -7.39 -14.69
N LEU A 259 -8.18 -8.51 -15.39
CA LEU A 259 -8.03 -9.85 -14.85
C LEU A 259 -6.61 -10.34 -15.15
N SER A 260 -6.05 -11.19 -14.29
CA SER A 260 -4.70 -11.72 -14.45
C SER A 260 -4.69 -13.24 -14.29
N ILE A 261 -3.89 -13.93 -15.11
CA ILE A 261 -3.65 -15.37 -15.07
C ILE A 261 -2.16 -15.60 -14.86
N ASP A 262 -1.81 -16.45 -13.90
CA ASP A 262 -0.45 -16.95 -13.76
C ASP A 262 -0.23 -18.16 -14.68
N ILE A 263 0.71 -18.04 -15.60
CA ILE A 263 1.09 -19.10 -16.55
C ILE A 263 2.41 -19.78 -16.18
N SER A 264 2.94 -19.52 -14.98
CA SER A 264 4.22 -20.08 -14.51
C SER A 264 4.23 -21.61 -14.49
N GLY A 265 3.06 -22.25 -14.36
CA GLY A 265 2.90 -23.71 -14.35
C GLY A 265 2.49 -24.33 -15.68
N LEU A 266 2.53 -23.61 -16.80
CA LEU A 266 2.25 -24.22 -18.12
C LEU A 266 3.39 -25.13 -18.56
N GLU A 267 3.03 -26.25 -19.16
CA GLU A 267 3.92 -27.24 -19.75
C GLU A 267 3.48 -27.57 -21.19
N GLY A 268 4.33 -28.26 -21.94
CA GLY A 268 4.01 -28.72 -23.29
C GLY A 268 2.75 -29.57 -23.33
N ARG A 269 1.95 -29.44 -24.39
CA ARG A 269 0.65 -30.10 -24.56
C ARG A 269 -0.47 -29.64 -23.62
N MET A 270 -0.22 -28.71 -22.70
CA MET A 270 -1.29 -28.18 -21.86
C MET A 270 -2.21 -27.28 -22.66
N MET A 271 -3.51 -27.40 -22.40
CA MET A 271 -4.51 -26.42 -22.79
C MET A 271 -5.26 -25.97 -21.55
N LYS A 272 -5.46 -24.65 -21.41
CA LYS A 272 -6.24 -24.05 -20.33
C LYS A 272 -7.36 -23.24 -20.94
N CYS A 273 -8.59 -23.55 -20.55
CA CYS A 273 -9.80 -22.95 -21.11
C CYS A 273 -10.43 -22.03 -20.08
N TYR A 274 -10.81 -20.83 -20.48
CA TYR A 274 -11.43 -19.84 -19.61
C TYR A 274 -12.65 -19.23 -20.29
N ALA A 275 -13.74 -19.07 -19.54
CA ALA A 275 -14.85 -18.24 -19.95
C ALA A 275 -14.67 -16.84 -19.38
N VAL A 276 -14.65 -15.82 -20.23
CA VAL A 276 -14.59 -14.41 -19.82
C VAL A 276 -15.92 -13.75 -20.11
N LEU A 277 -16.61 -13.32 -19.05
CA LEU A 277 -17.99 -12.87 -19.14
C LEU A 277 -18.15 -11.47 -18.56
N PRO A 278 -19.00 -10.62 -19.16
CA PRO A 278 -19.41 -9.39 -18.51
C PRO A 278 -20.16 -9.75 -17.23
N VAL A 279 -19.86 -9.03 -16.15
CA VAL A 279 -20.64 -9.14 -14.91
C VAL A 279 -21.88 -8.27 -15.10
N VAL A 280 -23.04 -8.93 -15.26
CA VAL A 280 -24.32 -8.23 -15.20
C VAL A 280 -24.51 -7.79 -13.76
N ILE A 281 -24.27 -6.53 -13.49
CA ILE A 281 -24.73 -5.91 -12.26
C ILE A 281 -26.24 -5.75 -12.45
N GLU A 282 -27.03 -6.64 -11.85
CA GLU A 282 -28.45 -6.38 -11.64
C GLU A 282 -28.51 -5.12 -10.76
N LYS A 283 -28.65 -3.97 -11.42
CA LYS A 283 -29.08 -2.74 -10.76
C LYS A 283 -30.50 -3.04 -10.31
N ASN A 284 -30.65 -3.60 -9.13
CA ASN A 284 -31.90 -3.53 -8.40
C ASN A 284 -32.11 -2.04 -8.08
N VAL A 285 -32.59 -1.30 -9.08
CA VAL A 285 -33.06 0.08 -8.93
C VAL A 285 -34.43 0.00 -8.27
N TYR A 286 -34.42 -0.43 -7.02
CA TYR A 286 -35.22 0.22 -6.00
C TYR A 286 -34.18 0.67 -4.99
N VAL A 287 -34.03 1.98 -4.83
CA VAL A 287 -33.19 2.57 -3.78
C VAL A 287 -33.67 1.98 -2.47
N THR A 288 -33.02 0.91 -2.01
CA THR A 288 -33.33 0.26 -0.75
C THR A 288 -33.15 1.30 0.34
N GLU A 289 -33.95 1.21 1.39
CA GLU A 289 -33.83 2.08 2.55
C GLU A 289 -32.39 2.04 3.09
N CYS A 290 -31.80 0.84 3.14
CA CYS A 290 -30.39 0.64 3.43
C CYS A 290 -29.45 1.43 2.50
N SER A 291 -29.63 1.36 1.17
CA SER A 291 -28.76 2.07 0.22
C SER A 291 -28.88 3.59 0.33
N ALA A 292 -30.09 4.11 0.54
CA ALA A 292 -30.32 5.55 0.69
C ALA A 292 -29.59 6.09 1.93
N PHE A 293 -29.72 5.39 3.06
CA PHE A 293 -29.02 5.73 4.29
C PHE A 293 -27.51 5.62 4.16
N MET A 294 -27.00 4.60 3.46
CA MET A 294 -25.57 4.45 3.17
C MET A 294 -25.02 5.62 2.35
N SER A 295 -25.70 6.01 1.26
CA SER A 295 -25.28 7.13 0.43
C SER A 295 -25.33 8.47 1.19
N GLU A 296 -26.40 8.71 1.96
CA GLU A 296 -26.51 9.93 2.78
C GLU A 296 -25.45 9.97 3.88
N ALA A 297 -25.19 8.84 4.55
CA ALA A 297 -24.14 8.74 5.55
C ALA A 297 -22.76 9.04 4.96
N ALA A 298 -22.46 8.55 3.76
CA ALA A 298 -21.21 8.85 3.06
C ALA A 298 -21.09 10.34 2.69
N ARG A 299 -22.18 10.96 2.21
CA ARG A 299 -22.23 12.40 1.93
C ARG A 299 -21.96 13.24 3.19
N LEU A 300 -22.64 12.91 4.30
CA LEU A 300 -22.46 13.57 5.60
C LEU A 300 -21.04 13.38 6.13
N PHE A 301 -20.46 12.18 5.97
CA PHE A 301 -19.08 11.90 6.34
C PHE A 301 -18.11 12.78 5.55
N GLY A 302 -18.28 12.87 4.22
CA GLY A 302 -17.47 13.74 3.37
C GLY A 302 -17.56 15.22 3.75
N MET A 303 -18.70 15.66 4.28
CA MET A 303 -18.90 17.00 4.85
C MET A 303 -18.35 17.19 6.27
N ARG A 304 -17.68 16.17 6.84
CA ARG A 304 -17.22 16.10 8.23
C ARG A 304 -18.34 16.18 9.27
N GLN A 305 -19.58 15.89 8.88
CA GLN A 305 -20.72 15.81 9.79
C GLN A 305 -20.80 14.41 10.43
N TYR A 306 -19.72 13.98 11.07
CA TYR A 306 -19.53 12.59 11.50
C TYR A 306 -20.61 12.07 12.46
N LYS A 307 -21.17 12.94 13.32
CA LYS A 307 -22.28 12.55 14.20
C LYS A 307 -23.56 12.23 13.42
N ALA A 308 -23.87 13.02 12.39
CA ALA A 308 -25.02 12.78 11.54
C ALA A 308 -24.78 11.57 10.61
N ALA A 309 -23.56 11.45 10.07
CA ALA A 309 -23.15 10.29 9.29
C ALA A 309 -23.28 8.98 10.08
N ARG A 310 -22.82 8.98 11.34
CA ARG A 310 -22.95 7.84 12.25
C ARG A 310 -24.41 7.43 12.45
N ALA A 311 -25.30 8.39 12.69
CA ALA A 311 -26.73 8.12 12.84
C ALA A 311 -27.33 7.52 11.56
N ALA A 312 -26.99 8.07 10.39
CA ALA A 312 -27.44 7.53 9.11
C ALA A 312 -26.90 6.10 8.85
N TYR A 313 -25.67 5.76 9.26
CA TYR A 313 -25.19 4.37 9.20
C TYR A 313 -25.93 3.44 10.18
N GLU A 314 -26.32 3.93 11.36
CA GLU A 314 -27.17 3.16 12.27
C GLU A 314 -28.56 2.93 11.68
N ASP A 315 -29.12 3.91 10.98
CA ASP A 315 -30.37 3.76 10.24
C ASP A 315 -30.22 2.71 9.12
N ALA A 316 -29.10 2.73 8.37
CA ALA A 316 -28.79 1.69 7.39
C ALA A 316 -28.66 0.29 8.01
N TRP A 317 -28.03 0.18 9.19
CA TRP A 317 -27.88 -1.09 9.92
C TRP A 317 -29.23 -1.68 10.35
N ASN A 318 -30.20 -0.81 10.66
CA ASN A 318 -31.53 -1.16 11.14
C ASN A 318 -32.59 -1.21 10.03
N ALA A 319 -32.23 -0.85 8.79
CA ALA A 319 -33.14 -0.88 7.65
C ALA A 319 -33.68 -2.30 7.42
N LYS A 320 -34.94 -2.39 6.98
CA LYS A 320 -35.63 -3.67 6.83
C LYS A 320 -35.05 -4.54 5.72
N ASP A 321 -34.41 -3.91 4.75
CA ASP A 321 -33.84 -4.51 3.54
C ASP A 321 -32.32 -4.67 3.59
N VAL A 322 -31.70 -4.50 4.78
CA VAL A 322 -30.26 -4.72 4.95
C VAL A 322 -29.89 -6.18 4.68
N VAL A 323 -29.01 -6.38 3.70
CA VAL A 323 -28.46 -7.71 3.40
C VAL A 323 -27.40 -8.07 4.45
N PRO A 324 -27.39 -9.29 5.04
CA PRO A 324 -26.43 -9.68 6.08
C PRO A 324 -24.97 -9.44 5.72
N THR A 325 -24.62 -9.57 4.43
CA THR A 325 -23.27 -9.38 3.91
C THR A 325 -22.79 -7.92 3.92
N LEU A 326 -23.68 -6.93 4.10
CA LEU A 326 -23.33 -5.51 4.20
C LEU A 326 -23.04 -5.07 5.65
N ARG A 327 -23.54 -5.83 6.63
CA ARG A 327 -23.39 -5.48 8.06
C ARG A 327 -21.93 -5.20 8.45
N PRO A 328 -20.93 -6.03 8.10
CA PRO A 328 -19.54 -5.74 8.45
C PRO A 328 -19.06 -4.36 7.97
N ALA A 329 -19.38 -3.99 6.73
CA ALA A 329 -19.00 -2.69 6.15
C ALA A 329 -19.73 -1.51 6.81
N ILE A 330 -21.02 -1.67 7.15
CA ILE A 330 -21.78 -0.65 7.89
C ILE A 330 -21.17 -0.44 9.28
N ARG A 331 -20.86 -1.53 9.99
CA ARG A 331 -20.24 -1.45 11.32
C ARG A 331 -18.87 -0.78 11.29
N GLU A 332 -18.06 -1.10 10.29
CA GLU A 332 -16.76 -0.45 10.08
C GLU A 332 -16.94 1.05 9.78
N SER A 333 -17.93 1.42 8.97
CA SER A 333 -18.24 2.83 8.70
C SER A 333 -18.67 3.61 9.96
N ILE A 334 -19.44 2.98 10.86
CA ILE A 334 -19.77 3.53 12.18
C ILE A 334 -18.50 3.73 13.02
N ALA A 335 -17.62 2.72 13.08
CA ALA A 335 -16.37 2.79 13.85
C ALA A 335 -15.43 3.90 13.35
N GLN A 336 -15.39 4.12 12.03
CA GLN A 336 -14.65 5.23 11.43
C GLN A 336 -15.25 6.58 11.78
N CYS A 337 -16.58 6.71 11.86
CA CYS A 337 -17.24 7.92 12.37
C CYS A 337 -16.86 8.20 13.82
N ASP A 338 -16.87 7.16 14.68
CA ASP A 338 -16.51 7.28 16.09
C ASP A 338 -15.05 7.74 16.27
N SER A 339 -14.14 7.18 15.47
CA SER A 339 -12.73 7.58 15.45
C SER A 339 -12.57 9.03 14.99
N CYS A 340 -13.23 9.45 13.91
CA CYS A 340 -13.16 10.83 13.42
C CYS A 340 -13.73 11.82 14.45
N LEU A 341 -14.85 11.49 15.11
CA LEU A 341 -15.42 12.31 16.18
C LEU A 341 -14.45 12.49 17.35
N LEU A 342 -13.78 11.42 17.77
CA LEU A 342 -12.79 11.47 18.83
C LEU A 342 -11.61 12.37 18.43
N TYR A 343 -11.02 12.14 17.25
CA TYR A 343 -9.88 12.91 16.78
C TYR A 343 -10.20 14.40 16.60
N GLU A 344 -11.36 14.73 16.02
CA GLU A 344 -11.80 16.13 15.90
C GLU A 344 -12.04 16.79 17.26
N HIS A 345 -12.60 16.04 18.22
CA HIS A 345 -12.85 16.57 19.56
C HIS A 345 -11.52 16.92 20.25
N VAL A 346 -10.54 16.01 20.23
CA VAL A 346 -9.24 16.23 20.87
C VAL A 346 -8.45 17.32 20.15
N ALA A 347 -8.40 17.31 18.81
CA ALA A 347 -7.74 18.36 18.03
C ALA A 347 -8.36 19.74 18.29
N SER A 348 -9.70 19.84 18.32
CA SER A 348 -10.40 21.09 18.62
C SER A 348 -10.15 21.55 20.05
N GLY A 349 -10.08 20.63 21.02
CA GLY A 349 -9.70 20.92 22.39
C GLY A 349 -8.31 21.52 22.48
N ALA A 350 -7.33 20.91 21.82
CA ALA A 350 -5.95 21.41 21.77
C ALA A 350 -5.86 22.81 21.13
N ILE A 351 -6.58 23.06 20.02
CA ILE A 351 -6.60 24.38 19.38
C ILE A 351 -7.24 25.44 20.28
N LYS A 352 -8.33 25.11 20.99
CA LYS A 352 -8.96 26.02 21.97
C LYS A 352 -7.99 26.37 23.09
N GLU A 353 -7.20 25.41 23.53
CA GLU A 353 -6.23 25.61 24.59
C GLU A 353 -5.07 26.51 24.15
N ILE A 354 -4.56 26.35 22.92
CA ILE A 354 -3.61 27.30 22.32
C ILE A 354 -4.20 28.71 22.30
N ALA A 355 -5.46 28.86 21.91
CA ALA A 355 -6.13 30.17 21.88
C ALA A 355 -6.30 30.77 23.28
N ARG A 356 -6.58 29.94 24.30
CA ARG A 356 -6.66 30.34 25.72
C ARG A 356 -5.32 30.83 26.23
N LEU A 357 -4.26 30.06 25.98
CA LEU A 357 -2.87 30.37 26.34
C LEU A 357 -2.40 31.68 25.69
N LYS A 358 -2.68 31.89 24.40
CA LYS A 358 -2.36 33.15 23.73
C LYS A 358 -3.09 34.36 24.33
N LYS A 359 -4.32 34.17 24.81
CA LYS A 359 -5.11 35.24 25.46
C LYS A 359 -4.65 35.56 26.88
N SER A 360 -4.09 34.59 27.62
CA SER A 360 -3.61 34.82 28.98
C SER A 360 -2.27 35.56 29.05
N GLY A 361 -1.57 35.72 27.92
CA GLY A 361 -0.36 36.55 27.80
C GLY A 361 0.93 35.94 28.37
N ASN A 362 0.84 34.83 29.11
CA ASN A 362 1.97 34.19 29.80
C ASN A 362 2.33 32.79 29.24
N ALA A 363 1.86 32.46 28.04
CA ALA A 363 2.08 31.12 27.47
C ALA A 363 3.54 30.92 27.07
N THR A 364 4.14 29.83 27.54
CA THR A 364 5.47 29.42 27.08
C THR A 364 5.40 28.80 25.68
N GLN A 365 6.51 28.88 24.94
CA GLN A 365 6.60 28.27 23.60
C GLN A 365 6.43 26.74 23.67
N GLU A 366 6.89 26.11 24.75
CA GLU A 366 6.77 24.67 24.99
C GLU A 366 5.32 24.24 25.27
N GLU A 367 4.55 25.00 26.05
CA GLU A 367 3.12 24.73 26.27
C GLU A 367 2.32 24.84 24.98
N VAL A 368 2.57 25.88 24.19
CA VAL A 368 1.94 26.04 22.87
C VAL A 368 2.33 24.89 21.95
N ALA A 369 3.59 24.45 21.99
CA ALA A 369 4.09 23.36 21.17
C ALA A 369 3.43 22.02 21.50
N ARG A 370 3.23 21.71 22.78
CA ARG A 370 2.58 20.48 23.22
C ARG A 370 1.16 20.38 22.64
N PHE A 371 0.38 21.45 22.74
CA PHE A 371 -0.98 21.45 22.20
C PHE A 371 -1.00 21.52 20.66
N ALA A 372 -0.09 22.25 20.03
CA ALA A 372 0.03 22.27 18.57
C ALA A 372 0.42 20.89 18.02
N SER A 373 1.33 20.18 18.69
CA SER A 373 1.73 18.82 18.38
C SER A 373 0.56 17.85 18.45
N ALA A 374 -0.21 17.89 19.54
CA ALA A 374 -1.41 17.07 19.69
C ALA A 374 -2.45 17.40 18.60
N ALA A 375 -2.64 18.69 18.30
CA ALA A 375 -3.53 19.11 17.23
C ALA A 375 -3.09 18.58 15.86
N VAL A 376 -1.78 18.66 15.53
CA VAL A 376 -1.23 18.09 14.29
C VAL A 376 -1.51 16.59 14.23
N GLU A 377 -1.14 15.85 15.27
CA GLU A 377 -1.28 14.39 15.32
C GLU A 377 -2.73 13.95 15.10
N PHE A 378 -3.68 14.49 15.87
CA PHE A 378 -5.09 14.10 15.73
C PHE A 378 -5.74 14.60 14.44
N MET A 379 -5.33 15.77 13.91
CA MET A 379 -5.81 16.21 12.60
C MET A 379 -5.22 15.36 11.46
N GLU A 380 -3.97 14.92 11.55
CA GLU A 380 -3.38 13.98 10.60
C GLU A 380 -4.13 12.64 10.61
N MET A 381 -4.49 12.12 11.80
CA MET A 381 -5.34 10.94 11.91
C MET A 381 -6.71 11.16 11.25
N ALA A 382 -7.41 12.26 11.54
CA ALA A 382 -8.69 12.56 10.92
C ALA A 382 -8.57 12.75 9.39
N ASN A 383 -7.51 13.41 8.93
CA ASN A 383 -7.23 13.62 7.51
C ASN A 383 -6.89 12.31 6.80
N ALA A 384 -6.31 11.32 7.48
CA ALA A 384 -6.08 10.01 6.89
C ALA A 384 -7.42 9.28 6.58
N TYR A 385 -8.44 9.42 7.44
CA TYR A 385 -9.77 8.83 7.22
C TYR A 385 -10.67 9.66 6.27
N ASN A 386 -10.48 10.98 6.26
CA ASN A 386 -11.23 11.92 5.42
C ASN A 386 -10.34 13.05 4.87
N PRO A 387 -9.50 12.76 3.85
CA PRO A 387 -8.59 13.76 3.30
C PRO A 387 -9.35 14.98 2.79
N CYS A 388 -9.04 16.18 3.31
CA CYS A 388 -9.64 17.41 2.81
C CYS A 388 -8.83 18.66 3.17
N ASP A 389 -9.00 19.71 2.36
CA ASP A 389 -8.31 21.00 2.52
C ASP A 389 -8.47 21.60 3.92
N PHE A 390 -9.63 21.36 4.55
CA PHE A 390 -9.89 21.82 5.92
C PHE A 390 -8.85 21.29 6.93
N TYR A 391 -8.52 20.00 6.87
CA TYR A 391 -7.50 19.45 7.76
C TYR A 391 -6.10 19.82 7.27
N ALA A 392 -5.83 19.74 5.97
CA ALA A 392 -4.53 20.06 5.39
C ALA A 392 -4.05 21.48 5.79
N ASP A 393 -4.91 22.49 5.60
CA ASP A 393 -4.61 23.88 5.95
C ASP A 393 -4.33 24.05 7.45
N ARG A 394 -5.10 23.36 8.30
CA ARG A 394 -4.97 23.48 9.76
C ARG A 394 -3.73 22.75 10.28
N ILE A 395 -3.43 21.58 9.73
CA ILE A 395 -2.19 20.85 9.99
C ILE A 395 -1.01 21.75 9.64
N GLU A 396 -0.99 22.35 8.44
CA GLU A 396 0.10 23.23 8.02
C GLU A 396 0.25 24.44 8.96
N ARG A 397 -0.86 25.10 9.33
CA ARG A 397 -0.85 26.21 10.30
C ARG A 397 -0.30 25.80 11.66
N MET A 398 -0.66 24.62 12.17
CA MET A 398 -0.14 24.13 13.44
C MET A 398 1.34 23.74 13.32
N LYS A 399 1.76 23.10 12.23
CA LYS A 399 3.18 22.79 11.95
C LYS A 399 4.03 24.06 11.89
N LYS A 400 3.54 25.15 11.31
CA LYS A 400 4.21 26.47 11.30
C LYS A 400 4.49 27.02 12.70
N LEU A 401 3.63 26.72 13.69
CA LEU A 401 3.90 27.10 15.10
C LEU A 401 5.05 26.30 15.72
N LEU A 402 5.43 25.18 15.11
CA LEU A 402 6.42 24.23 15.62
C LEU A 402 7.77 24.32 14.90
N VAL A 403 7.86 25.02 13.75
CA VAL A 403 9.08 25.08 12.92
C VAL A 403 10.32 25.55 13.70
N GLY A 404 10.14 26.47 14.66
CA GLY A 404 11.24 27.00 15.48
C GLY A 404 11.66 26.10 16.66
N LEU A 405 11.08 24.91 16.80
CA LEU A 405 11.39 23.98 17.89
C LEU A 405 12.06 22.70 17.37
N PRO A 406 13.03 22.14 18.12
CA PRO A 406 13.67 20.91 17.73
C PRO A 406 12.67 19.74 17.72
N LEU A 407 12.88 18.81 16.79
CA LEU A 407 12.27 17.49 16.80
C LEU A 407 13.20 16.55 17.58
N LYS A 408 12.74 16.07 18.73
CA LYS A 408 13.49 15.10 19.53
C LYS A 408 13.25 13.71 18.99
N VAL A 409 14.32 12.97 18.71
CA VAL A 409 14.24 11.58 18.26
C VAL A 409 15.07 10.71 19.18
N LYS A 410 14.40 9.75 19.81
CA LYS A 410 15.02 8.71 20.63
C LYS A 410 15.18 7.44 19.81
N PHE A 411 16.41 7.00 19.64
CA PHE A 411 16.71 5.71 19.07
C PHE A 411 17.01 4.70 20.17
N THR A 412 16.56 3.47 19.95
CA THR A 412 16.94 2.30 20.74
C THR A 412 17.49 1.25 19.79
N MET A 413 18.80 1.01 19.88
CA MET A 413 19.54 0.10 19.02
C MET A 413 19.52 -1.30 19.63
N VAL A 414 19.04 -2.26 18.87
CA VAL A 414 18.96 -3.66 19.29
C VAL A 414 19.53 -4.57 18.21
N GLU A 415 20.20 -5.63 18.66
CA GLU A 415 20.59 -6.72 17.80
C GLU A 415 19.35 -7.40 17.23
N TRP A 416 19.38 -7.73 15.94
CA TRP A 416 18.36 -8.55 15.32
C TRP A 416 18.92 -9.93 15.00
N LYS A 417 18.42 -10.93 15.72
CA LYS A 417 18.68 -12.35 15.47
C LYS A 417 17.62 -12.86 14.50
N THR A 418 17.90 -13.96 13.80
CA THR A 418 17.12 -14.48 12.65
C THR A 418 15.59 -14.47 12.83
N LEU A 419 15.06 -14.56 14.06
CA LEU A 419 13.62 -14.46 14.36
C LEU A 419 13.29 -13.72 15.68
N SER A 420 14.24 -13.01 16.31
CA SER A 420 13.98 -12.33 17.59
C SER A 420 14.92 -11.16 17.84
N GLU A 421 14.48 -10.20 18.65
CA GLU A 421 15.38 -9.17 19.17
C GLU A 421 16.42 -9.79 20.12
N GLY A 422 17.67 -9.35 19.98
CA GLY A 422 18.79 -9.68 20.84
C GLY A 422 19.09 -8.57 21.85
N GLU A 423 20.37 -8.40 22.18
CA GLU A 423 20.80 -7.43 23.19
C GLU A 423 20.81 -5.98 22.66
N TYR A 424 20.82 -5.02 23.58
CA TYR A 424 21.03 -3.61 23.24
C TYR A 424 22.44 -3.37 22.71
N ILE A 425 22.58 -2.49 21.71
CA ILE A 425 23.87 -2.23 21.06
C ILE A 425 24.43 -0.87 21.52
N PRO A 426 25.45 -0.83 22.38
CA PRO A 426 26.09 0.41 22.80
C PRO A 426 27.12 0.92 21.79
N GLY A 427 27.36 2.23 21.81
CA GLY A 427 28.40 2.88 20.99
C GLY A 427 28.10 2.97 19.50
N VAL A 428 26.83 2.92 19.12
CA VAL A 428 26.41 3.18 17.73
C VAL A 428 26.41 4.68 17.51
N GLU A 429 27.25 5.16 16.61
CA GLU A 429 27.27 6.55 16.16
C GLU A 429 26.09 6.81 15.20
N VAL A 430 25.45 7.96 15.36
CA VAL A 430 24.38 8.44 14.48
C VAL A 430 24.90 9.63 13.70
N TRP A 431 24.85 9.53 12.37
CA TRP A 431 25.35 10.53 11.45
C TRP A 431 24.21 11.06 10.58
N ALA A 432 24.00 12.37 10.57
CA ALA A 432 23.01 13.03 9.74
C ALA A 432 23.62 13.44 8.39
N TYR A 433 22.96 13.05 7.30
CA TYR A 433 23.34 13.43 5.95
C TYR A 433 22.56 14.65 5.45
N LYS A 434 23.29 15.72 5.12
CA LYS A 434 22.76 17.02 4.66
C LYS A 434 23.14 17.36 3.21
N GLY A 435 23.74 16.42 2.48
CA GLY A 435 24.12 16.66 1.09
C GLY A 435 22.93 16.62 0.12
N ASP A 436 23.16 17.11 -1.09
CA ASP A 436 22.13 17.18 -2.13
C ASP A 436 21.99 15.88 -2.95
N ALA A 437 22.98 15.00 -2.94
CA ALA A 437 22.93 13.75 -3.68
C ALA A 437 21.97 12.73 -3.01
N SER A 438 21.44 11.80 -3.81
CA SER A 438 20.69 10.67 -3.26
C SER A 438 21.67 9.60 -2.77
N VAL A 439 21.42 9.05 -1.58
CA VAL A 439 22.28 8.05 -0.95
C VAL A 439 21.52 6.73 -0.84
N SER A 440 22.13 5.65 -1.33
CA SER A 440 21.56 4.30 -1.25
C SER A 440 21.86 3.67 0.10
N SER A 441 21.00 2.77 0.56
CA SER A 441 21.22 1.96 1.77
C SER A 441 22.49 1.09 1.68
N GLN A 442 22.95 0.77 0.47
CA GLN A 442 24.17 -0.01 0.20
C GLN A 442 25.45 0.86 0.10
N THR A 443 25.34 2.19 0.14
CA THR A 443 26.49 3.09 0.03
C THR A 443 27.50 2.91 1.17
N PHE A 444 27.05 2.43 2.33
CA PHE A 444 27.87 2.21 3.53
C PHE A 444 28.04 0.72 3.84
N SER A 445 28.59 -0.04 2.89
CA SER A 445 28.78 -1.49 3.03
C SER A 445 29.87 -1.90 4.04
N SER A 446 30.84 -1.03 4.34
CA SER A 446 31.93 -1.29 5.28
C SER A 446 32.48 -0.03 5.94
N ASP A 447 33.07 -0.18 7.12
CA ASP A 447 33.63 0.92 7.91
C ASP A 447 34.68 1.73 7.13
N LYS A 448 35.53 1.01 6.39
CA LYS A 448 36.55 1.60 5.50
C LYS A 448 35.93 2.46 4.40
N ARG A 449 34.81 2.01 3.81
CA ARG A 449 34.09 2.78 2.79
C ARG A 449 33.47 4.04 3.37
N PHE A 450 32.88 3.95 4.56
CA PHE A 450 32.36 5.10 5.28
C PHE A 450 33.46 6.15 5.54
N LYS A 451 34.61 5.75 6.09
CA LYS A 451 35.76 6.65 6.32
C LYS A 451 36.18 7.37 5.05
N ASN A 452 36.34 6.65 3.94
CA ASN A 452 36.70 7.25 2.65
C ASN A 452 35.66 8.26 2.13
N ILE A 453 34.36 8.00 2.35
CA ILE A 453 33.28 8.92 1.93
C ILE A 453 33.30 10.18 2.80
N VAL A 454 33.40 10.02 4.12
CA VAL A 454 33.44 11.16 5.04
C VAL A 454 34.72 11.99 4.84
N GLU A 455 35.85 11.38 4.48
CA GLU A 455 37.07 12.12 4.12
C GLU A 455 36.89 13.00 2.87
N LYS A 456 36.13 12.52 1.88
CA LYS A 456 35.90 13.24 0.61
C LYS A 456 34.74 14.24 0.67
N GLU A 457 33.69 13.89 1.38
CA GLU A 457 32.40 14.60 1.40
C GLU A 457 31.99 15.03 2.81
N GLY A 458 32.94 15.15 3.74
CA GLY A 458 32.67 15.33 5.17
C GLY A 458 31.77 16.50 5.54
N ALA A 459 31.73 17.56 4.71
CA ALA A 459 30.81 18.67 4.91
C ALA A 459 29.31 18.26 4.88
N ASN A 460 29.00 17.14 4.21
CA ASN A 460 27.64 16.61 4.09
C ASN A 460 27.24 15.69 5.24
N TYR A 461 28.16 15.29 6.11
CA TYR A 461 27.93 14.30 7.16
C TYR A 461 28.27 14.86 8.54
N VAL A 462 27.29 14.88 9.43
CA VAL A 462 27.45 15.42 10.79
C VAL A 462 27.09 14.35 11.80
N GLN A 463 28.02 14.00 12.69
CA GLN A 463 27.70 13.13 13.82
C GLN A 463 26.79 13.88 14.78
N VAL A 464 25.61 13.33 15.03
CA VAL A 464 24.56 13.94 15.87
C VAL A 464 24.37 13.24 17.20
N GLY A 465 24.98 12.06 17.40
CA GLY A 465 24.96 11.37 18.69
C GLY A 465 25.66 10.02 18.66
N THR A 466 25.73 9.39 19.84
CA THR A 466 26.28 8.03 20.03
C THR A 466 25.46 7.31 21.10
N SER A 467 25.13 6.03 20.89
CA SER A 467 24.34 5.26 21.86
C SER A 467 25.12 4.93 23.13
N GLY A 468 24.47 5.08 24.28
CA GLY A 468 25.00 4.69 25.59
C GLY A 468 24.91 3.19 25.84
N GLU A 469 25.23 2.75 27.07
CA GLU A 469 25.25 1.34 27.47
C GLU A 469 23.92 0.60 27.23
N GLY A 470 22.79 1.28 27.39
CA GLY A 470 21.46 0.72 27.10
C GLY A 470 21.08 0.72 25.61
N GLY A 471 22.02 0.99 24.70
CA GLY A 471 21.75 1.13 23.27
C GLY A 471 20.85 2.31 22.90
N ILE A 472 20.73 3.30 23.78
CA ILE A 472 19.85 4.47 23.60
C ILE A 472 20.68 5.69 23.19
N VAL A 473 20.18 6.44 22.21
CA VAL A 473 20.66 7.78 21.85
C VAL A 473 19.47 8.69 21.60
N GLU A 474 19.51 9.89 22.16
CA GLU A 474 18.50 10.93 21.95
C GLU A 474 19.16 12.09 21.20
N ILE A 475 18.59 12.47 20.07
CA ILE A 475 19.09 13.57 19.23
C ILE A 475 18.01 14.63 19.02
N GLU A 476 18.45 15.85 18.74
CA GLU A 476 17.57 16.96 18.37
C GLU A 476 17.81 17.35 16.91
N LEU A 477 16.75 17.32 16.10
CA LEU A 477 16.79 17.71 14.69
C LEU A 477 16.09 19.06 14.49
N ASN A 478 16.68 19.92 13.67
CA ASN A 478 16.04 21.16 13.26
C ASN A 478 14.95 20.86 12.23
N ARG A 479 13.70 21.22 12.53
CA ARG A 479 12.56 21.00 11.63
C ARG A 479 12.63 21.83 10.34
N ALA A 480 13.28 22.99 10.38
CA ALA A 480 13.46 23.83 9.20
C ALA A 480 14.54 23.31 8.25
N ASP A 481 15.39 22.39 8.73
CA ASP A 481 16.56 21.87 8.03
C ASP A 481 16.78 20.40 8.42
N LEU A 482 15.80 19.55 8.09
CA LEU A 482 15.88 18.12 8.35
C LEU A 482 16.91 17.48 7.41
N PRO A 483 17.75 16.55 7.91
CA PRO A 483 18.67 15.81 7.04
C PRO A 483 17.88 14.95 6.05
N LYS A 484 18.49 14.55 4.93
CA LYS A 484 17.86 13.61 3.99
C LYS A 484 17.76 12.20 4.59
N GLY A 485 18.69 11.84 5.46
CA GLY A 485 18.68 10.57 6.17
C GLY A 485 19.67 10.51 7.31
N LEU A 486 19.59 9.44 8.08
CA LEU A 486 20.47 9.11 9.20
C LEU A 486 21.19 7.79 8.92
N LEU A 487 22.50 7.79 9.15
CA LEU A 487 23.36 6.62 9.13
C LEU A 487 23.67 6.18 10.56
N PHE A 488 23.58 4.88 10.81
CA PHE A 488 23.84 4.23 12.08
C PHE A 488 25.10 3.37 11.93
N ARG A 489 26.19 3.82 12.54
CA ARG A 489 27.52 3.19 12.48
C ARG A 489 27.85 2.53 13.82
N PRO A 490 27.90 1.19 13.91
CA PRO A 490 28.32 0.52 15.13
C PRO A 490 29.84 0.65 15.33
N LYS A 491 30.34 0.28 16.51
CA LYS A 491 31.78 0.25 16.80
C LYS A 491 32.54 -0.61 15.78
N GLU A 492 33.79 -0.22 15.51
CA GLU A 492 34.72 -1.02 14.72
C GLU A 492 34.81 -2.45 15.30
N ASP A 493 34.81 -3.44 14.41
CA ASP A 493 34.89 -4.88 14.71
C ASP A 493 33.69 -5.50 15.46
N SER A 494 32.53 -4.84 15.49
CA SER A 494 31.34 -5.38 16.18
C SER A 494 30.62 -6.52 15.44
N GLY A 495 30.98 -6.80 14.19
CA GLY A 495 30.28 -7.73 13.30
C GLY A 495 28.86 -7.27 12.89
N ILE A 496 28.48 -6.03 13.21
CA ILE A 496 27.14 -5.48 12.94
C ILE A 496 27.21 -4.63 11.67
N LYS A 497 26.27 -4.82 10.74
CA LYS A 497 26.21 -4.01 9.51
C LYS A 497 25.73 -2.58 9.81
N MET A 498 26.35 -1.60 9.15
CA MET A 498 25.85 -0.23 9.15
C MET A 498 24.47 -0.16 8.48
N LYS A 499 23.66 0.83 8.88
CA LYS A 499 22.32 1.01 8.33
C LYS A 499 22.06 2.48 8.03
N TYR A 500 21.57 2.78 6.84
CA TYR A 500 21.10 4.10 6.46
C TYR A 500 19.58 4.07 6.29
N LEU A 501 18.90 5.09 6.82
CA LEU A 501 17.47 5.32 6.64
C LEU A 501 17.24 6.76 6.24
N THR A 502 16.40 6.99 5.25
CA THR A 502 15.90 8.34 4.93
C THR A 502 15.02 8.86 6.07
N VAL A 503 14.91 10.18 6.20
CA VAL A 503 14.03 10.76 7.23
C VAL A 503 12.57 10.38 6.98
N ASN A 504 12.13 10.23 5.73
CA ASN A 504 10.76 9.80 5.43
C ASN A 504 10.49 8.38 5.93
N GLU A 505 11.38 7.42 5.65
CA GLU A 505 11.26 6.05 6.16
C GLU A 505 11.25 6.02 7.69
N LEU A 506 12.13 6.80 8.31
CA LEU A 506 12.23 6.90 9.76
C LEU A 506 10.95 7.47 10.37
N MET A 507 10.39 8.55 9.82
CA MET A 507 9.16 9.15 10.33
C MET A 507 7.95 8.25 10.15
N HIS A 508 7.93 7.42 9.10
CA HIS A 508 6.87 6.45 8.86
C HIS A 508 6.86 5.33 9.91
N GLN A 509 8.04 4.85 10.29
CA GLN A 509 8.22 3.75 11.25
C GLN A 509 8.26 4.20 12.71
N ALA A 510 8.56 5.48 12.98
CA ALA A 510 8.71 6.00 14.33
C ALA A 510 7.37 6.12 15.08
N LYS A 511 7.38 5.72 16.35
CA LYS A 511 6.25 5.90 17.28
C LYS A 511 6.40 7.21 18.06
N GLY A 512 5.34 7.65 18.72
CA GLY A 512 5.36 8.85 19.56
C GLY A 512 4.77 10.08 18.89
N THR A 513 4.88 11.21 19.58
CA THR A 513 4.19 12.45 19.23
C THR A 513 4.87 13.17 18.06
N TYR A 514 4.24 14.21 17.54
CA TYR A 514 4.87 15.05 16.53
C TYR A 514 6.17 15.72 17.05
N MET A 515 6.31 15.98 18.36
CA MET A 515 7.50 16.58 19.00
C MET A 515 8.59 15.60 19.41
N GLU A 516 8.18 14.40 19.82
CA GLU A 516 9.08 13.38 20.35
C GLU A 516 8.80 12.05 19.67
N LYS A 517 9.75 11.63 18.84
CA LYS A 517 9.69 10.37 18.12
C LYS A 517 10.58 9.35 18.79
N GLN A 518 10.12 8.10 18.80
CA GLN A 518 10.86 6.96 19.30
C GLN A 518 10.97 5.93 18.19
N PHE A 519 12.19 5.44 18.00
CA PHE A 519 12.51 4.51 16.94
C PHE A 519 13.34 3.36 17.50
N ARG A 520 12.89 2.13 17.27
CA ARG A 520 13.62 0.92 17.66
C ARG A 520 14.33 0.37 16.44
N LEU A 521 15.65 0.58 16.37
CA LEU A 521 16.46 0.16 15.24
C LEU A 521 16.98 -1.25 15.46
N LYS A 522 16.46 -2.17 14.66
CA LYS A 522 16.96 -3.54 14.50
C LYS A 522 18.18 -3.50 13.58
N MET A 523 19.34 -3.91 14.09
CA MET A 523 20.59 -4.01 13.34
C MET A 523 21.07 -5.46 13.30
N TYR A 524 21.40 -5.94 12.11
CA TYR A 524 21.84 -7.31 11.89
C TYR A 524 23.29 -7.48 12.33
N LYS A 525 23.52 -8.43 13.22
CA LYS A 525 24.84 -8.95 13.55
C LYS A 525 25.10 -10.17 12.66
N LYS A 526 26.25 -10.18 11.98
CA LYS A 526 26.71 -11.31 11.18
C LYS A 526 26.99 -12.52 12.05
#